data_AF-A0A847A0R4-F1
#
_entry.id   AF-A0A847A0R4-F1
#
_cell.length_a   1.000
_cell.length_b   1.000
_cell.length_c   1.000
_cell.angle_alpha   90.00
_cell.angle_beta   90.00
_cell.angle_gamma   90.00
#
_symmetry.space_group_name_H-M   'P 1'
#
loop_
_entity.id
_entity.type
_entity.pdbx_description
1 polymer ?
#
loop_
_entity_poly.entity_id
_entity_poly.type
_entity_poly.pdbx_seq_one_letter_code
_entity_poly.pdbx_strand_id
1 'polypeptide(L)'
;MVCDFYKVQVFNYDKKHPYKPFKITELRRHLRIFSRLAGFDADSEARTEIELNTDASYKMAKLHDALKENGYSGHELEVYLVRLLFSLFADDTGVFEKSTFYNYIKASSSDGNDLGGRLSMLFHTLNTPPEKRMTTLPEELRRFRYINGSLFAERLSMPFFSSKMRSILLECCDFDWTQISPAIFGAMFQGVMNPQERRELGAHYTSEENILKVIRPLFLDELQEEFERSKSTITELQAFHRKLASLTFLDPACGCGNFLIVTYQKLRQLEFEVLKLLSESGQMVLFDDPTKVTVDQFYGIEFEEFPCEIAKVSMLLTKHLMDQEISHYFGGNFIDYPIRDNASIINANALRLDWNEVIPAYRLNYIMGNPAGNYGLIA
;
A
#
# COMPACT_ATOMS: atom_id res chain seq x y z
N MET A 1 -24.95 -11.60 -30.57
CA MET A 1 -23.63 -11.34 -31.21
C MET A 1 -23.76 -11.69 -32.69
N VAL A 2 -23.18 -10.88 -33.57
CA VAL A 2 -23.02 -11.20 -34.99
C VAL A 2 -21.53 -11.18 -35.30
N CYS A 3 -21.03 -12.16 -36.06
CA CYS A 3 -19.62 -12.31 -36.41
C CYS A 3 -19.51 -12.76 -37.87
N ASP A 4 -18.62 -12.13 -38.63
CA ASP A 4 -18.30 -12.49 -40.02
C ASP A 4 -16.94 -13.19 -40.14
N PHE A 5 -16.42 -13.72 -39.02
CA PHE A 5 -15.10 -14.34 -38.85
C PHE A 5 -13.90 -13.39 -39.01
N TYR A 6 -14.13 -12.10 -39.30
CA TYR A 6 -13.11 -11.06 -39.30
C TYR A 6 -13.38 -10.00 -38.23
N LYS A 7 -14.64 -9.59 -38.09
CA LYS A 7 -15.16 -8.64 -37.12
C LYS A 7 -16.27 -9.26 -36.29
N VAL A 8 -16.32 -8.84 -35.03
CA VAL A 8 -17.35 -9.19 -34.06
C VAL A 8 -18.14 -7.93 -33.73
N GLN A 9 -19.46 -8.04 -33.78
CA GLN A 9 -20.38 -7.00 -33.33
C GLN A 9 -21.27 -7.55 -32.21
N VAL A 10 -21.30 -6.83 -31.09
CA VAL A 10 -22.10 -7.21 -29.92
C VAL A 10 -23.13 -6.13 -29.64
N PHE A 11 -24.35 -6.57 -29.33
CA PHE A 11 -25.45 -5.72 -28.92
C PHE A 11 -25.93 -6.17 -27.55
N ASN A 12 -26.04 -5.24 -26.61
CA ASN A 12 -26.67 -5.48 -25.31
C ASN A 12 -28.16 -5.13 -25.42
N TYR A 13 -29.03 -6.14 -25.35
CA TYR A 13 -30.48 -5.96 -25.46
C TYR A 13 -31.10 -5.31 -24.23
N ASP A 14 -30.57 -5.56 -23.02
CA ASP A 14 -31.08 -4.98 -21.77
C ASP A 14 -30.84 -3.46 -21.75
N LYS A 15 -29.63 -3.04 -22.12
CA LYS A 15 -29.21 -1.62 -22.13
C LYS A 15 -29.47 -0.92 -23.47
N LYS A 16 -30.05 -1.63 -24.46
CA LYS A 16 -30.22 -1.17 -25.85
C LYS A 16 -28.96 -0.51 -26.43
N HIS A 17 -27.78 -1.04 -26.12
CA HIS A 17 -26.49 -0.43 -26.43
C HIS A 17 -25.70 -1.28 -27.44
N PRO A 18 -25.35 -0.73 -28.62
CA PRO A 18 -24.44 -1.38 -29.56
C PRO A 18 -22.98 -1.11 -29.19
N TYR A 19 -22.19 -2.16 -28.99
CA TYR A 19 -20.73 -2.01 -28.89
C TYR A 19 -20.12 -1.78 -30.27
N LYS A 20 -19.03 -1.00 -30.32
CA LYS A 20 -18.28 -0.79 -31.56
C LYS A 20 -17.75 -2.13 -32.10
N PRO A 21 -17.87 -2.41 -33.41
CA PRO A 21 -17.30 -3.61 -34.00
C PRO A 21 -15.78 -3.66 -33.83
N PHE A 22 -15.24 -4.81 -33.46
CA PHE A 22 -13.80 -5.04 -33.26
C PHE A 22 -13.34 -6.29 -34.02
N LYS A 23 -12.03 -6.43 -34.26
CA LYS A 23 -11.50 -7.59 -35.00
C LYS A 23 -11.50 -8.83 -34.11
N ILE A 24 -11.64 -10.02 -34.70
CA ILE A 24 -11.57 -11.28 -33.95
C ILE A 24 -10.22 -11.47 -33.22
N THR A 25 -9.14 -10.91 -33.76
CA THR A 25 -7.80 -10.90 -33.12
C THR A 25 -7.75 -10.08 -31.84
N GLU A 26 -8.70 -9.16 -31.64
CA GLU A 26 -8.81 -8.30 -30.46
C GLU A 26 -9.78 -8.88 -29.41
N LEU A 27 -10.31 -10.10 -29.64
CA LEU A 27 -11.32 -10.72 -28.77
C LEU A 27 -10.84 -10.82 -27.32
N ARG A 28 -9.55 -11.15 -27.08
CA ARG A 28 -8.96 -11.21 -25.73
C ARG A 28 -9.08 -9.88 -24.97
N ARG A 29 -9.00 -8.74 -25.66
CA ARG A 29 -9.14 -7.39 -25.07
C ARG A 29 -10.59 -7.02 -24.76
N HIS A 30 -11.55 -7.74 -25.36
CA HIS A 30 -12.98 -7.49 -25.27
C HIS A 30 -13.75 -8.62 -24.57
N LEU A 31 -13.06 -9.55 -23.89
CA LEU A 31 -13.68 -10.70 -23.20
C LEU A 31 -14.76 -10.30 -22.20
N ARG A 32 -14.65 -9.12 -21.61
CA ARG A 32 -15.62 -8.57 -20.66
C ARG A 32 -16.98 -8.26 -21.28
N ILE A 33 -17.06 -8.02 -22.58
CA ILE A 33 -18.35 -7.88 -23.27
C ILE A 33 -19.14 -9.20 -23.17
N PHE A 34 -18.43 -10.32 -23.01
CA PHE A 34 -18.99 -11.68 -22.93
C PHE A 34 -19.07 -12.22 -21.49
N SER A 35 -18.67 -11.45 -20.46
CA SER A 35 -18.71 -11.91 -19.06
C SER A 35 -20.13 -12.30 -18.62
N ARG A 36 -21.14 -11.55 -19.07
CA ARG A 36 -22.56 -11.87 -18.86
C ARG A 36 -23.00 -13.16 -19.55
N LEU A 37 -22.47 -13.48 -20.74
CA LEU A 37 -22.78 -14.73 -21.44
C LEU A 37 -22.19 -15.95 -20.71
N ALA A 38 -21.14 -15.73 -19.93
CA ALA A 38 -20.50 -16.74 -19.09
C ALA A 38 -21.05 -16.79 -17.65
N GLY A 39 -22.11 -16.02 -17.33
CA GLY A 39 -22.77 -16.04 -16.01
C GLY A 39 -22.05 -15.25 -14.91
N PHE A 40 -21.08 -14.41 -15.26
CA PHE A 40 -20.44 -13.50 -14.30
C PHE A 40 -21.21 -12.18 -14.25
N ASP A 41 -21.85 -11.88 -13.12
CA ASP A 41 -22.36 -10.54 -12.80
C ASP A 41 -21.18 -9.62 -12.47
N ALA A 42 -20.48 -9.16 -13.52
CA ALA A 42 -19.54 -8.07 -13.40
C ALA A 42 -20.30 -6.76 -13.64
N ASP A 43 -20.46 -5.97 -12.59
CA ASP A 43 -21.00 -4.62 -12.69
C ASP A 43 -20.16 -3.81 -13.68
N SER A 44 -20.75 -3.45 -14.83
CA SER A 44 -20.00 -2.93 -15.98
C SER A 44 -19.46 -1.50 -15.79
N GLU A 45 -19.67 -0.90 -14.62
CA GLU A 45 -19.32 0.47 -14.26
C GLU A 45 -18.18 0.56 -13.23
N ALA A 46 -17.79 -0.56 -12.60
CA ALA A 46 -16.66 -0.58 -11.68
C ALA A 46 -15.34 -0.39 -12.46
N ARG A 47 -14.59 0.67 -12.11
CA ARG A 47 -13.25 0.89 -12.65
C ARG A 47 -12.35 -0.29 -12.29
N THR A 48 -11.48 -0.65 -13.22
CA THR A 48 -10.49 -1.70 -12.93
C THR A 48 -9.42 -1.22 -11.98
N GLU A 49 -8.80 -2.16 -11.28
CA GLU A 49 -7.59 -1.90 -10.49
C GLU A 49 -6.53 -1.15 -11.32
N ILE A 50 -6.29 -1.59 -12.57
CA ILE A 50 -5.36 -0.91 -13.49
C ILE A 50 -5.77 0.55 -13.75
N GLU A 51 -7.06 0.82 -14.00
CA GLU A 51 -7.56 2.18 -14.24
C GLU A 51 -7.44 3.06 -12.99
N LEU A 52 -7.71 2.51 -11.80
CA LEU A 52 -7.58 3.21 -10.52
C LEU A 52 -6.12 3.55 -10.22
N ASN A 53 -5.23 2.57 -10.35
CA ASN A 53 -3.79 2.73 -10.16
C ASN A 53 -3.19 3.76 -11.12
N THR A 54 -3.62 3.73 -12.38
CA THR A 54 -3.19 4.70 -13.40
C THR A 54 -3.66 6.11 -13.06
N ASP A 55 -4.91 6.28 -12.62
CA ASP A 55 -5.47 7.59 -12.27
C ASP A 55 -4.79 8.20 -11.03
N ALA A 56 -4.59 7.41 -9.98
CA ALA A 56 -3.87 7.87 -8.79
C ALA A 56 -2.43 8.28 -9.10
N SER A 57 -1.72 7.49 -9.92
CA SER A 57 -0.38 7.88 -10.34
C SER A 57 -0.39 9.17 -11.16
N TYR A 58 -1.35 9.34 -12.08
CA TYR A 58 -1.46 10.57 -12.86
C TYR A 58 -1.71 11.80 -11.98
N LYS A 59 -2.55 11.67 -10.96
CA LYS A 59 -2.81 12.73 -9.97
C LYS A 59 -1.54 13.12 -9.22
N MET A 60 -0.80 12.14 -8.69
CA MET A 60 0.47 12.39 -8.00
C MET A 60 1.54 12.96 -8.94
N ALA A 61 1.59 12.50 -10.19
CA ALA A 61 2.50 13.01 -11.21
C ALA A 61 2.24 14.48 -11.56
N LYS A 62 0.96 14.85 -11.68
CA LYS A 62 0.54 16.24 -11.91
C LYS A 62 0.99 17.16 -10.76
N LEU A 63 0.91 16.67 -9.52
CA LEU A 63 1.37 17.42 -8.35
C LEU A 63 2.90 17.54 -8.30
N HIS A 64 3.60 16.42 -8.54
CA HIS A 64 5.06 16.38 -8.66
C HIS A 64 5.57 17.39 -9.69
N ASP A 65 5.04 17.34 -10.91
CA ASP A 65 5.48 18.20 -12.00
C ASP A 65 5.23 19.67 -11.69
N ALA A 66 4.08 20.01 -11.09
CA ALA A 66 3.77 21.37 -10.71
C ALA A 66 4.70 21.93 -9.62
N LEU A 67 5.10 21.11 -8.65
CA LEU A 67 6.10 21.48 -7.64
C LEU A 67 7.50 21.63 -8.24
N LYS A 68 7.89 20.71 -9.13
CA LYS A 68 9.17 20.73 -9.83
C LYS A 68 9.32 21.95 -10.75
N GLU A 69 8.29 22.28 -11.52
CA GLU A 69 8.23 23.49 -12.35
C GLU A 69 8.33 24.76 -11.50
N ASN A 70 7.87 24.72 -10.24
CA ASN A 70 8.00 25.82 -9.30
C ASN A 70 9.35 25.84 -8.54
N GLY A 71 10.29 24.98 -8.92
CA GLY A 71 11.65 24.96 -8.37
C GLY A 71 11.84 24.08 -7.13
N TYR A 72 10.81 23.36 -6.66
CA TYR A 72 10.94 22.41 -5.56
C TYR A 72 11.27 21.03 -6.14
N SER A 73 12.48 20.51 -5.94
CA SER A 73 12.99 19.34 -6.69
C SER A 73 14.02 18.52 -5.91
N GLY A 74 14.44 17.39 -6.49
CA GLY A 74 15.39 16.47 -5.87
C GLY A 74 14.79 15.69 -4.70
N HIS A 75 15.66 15.25 -3.79
CA HIS A 75 15.29 14.46 -2.61
C HIS A 75 14.14 15.08 -1.81
N GLU A 76 14.16 16.40 -1.60
CA GLU A 76 13.10 17.06 -0.82
C GLU A 76 11.73 16.95 -1.47
N LEU A 77 11.63 16.98 -2.81
CA LEU A 77 10.37 16.76 -3.54
C LEU A 77 9.87 15.34 -3.38
N GLU A 78 10.78 14.37 -3.50
CA GLU A 78 10.49 12.95 -3.38
C GLU A 78 9.92 12.61 -2.00
N VAL A 79 10.62 13.00 -0.93
CA VAL A 79 10.15 12.80 0.45
C VAL A 79 8.84 13.55 0.70
N TYR A 80 8.69 14.76 0.17
CA TYR A 80 7.45 15.54 0.32
C TYR A 80 6.24 14.85 -0.32
N LEU A 81 6.41 14.25 -1.50
CA LEU A 81 5.33 13.50 -2.15
C LEU A 81 4.98 12.21 -1.42
N VAL A 82 5.94 11.51 -0.81
CA VAL A 82 5.66 10.34 0.05
C VAL A 82 4.84 10.75 1.27
N ARG A 83 5.18 11.87 1.92
CA ARG A 83 4.40 12.43 3.03
C ARG A 83 2.98 12.79 2.63
N LEU A 84 2.80 13.36 1.44
CA LEU A 84 1.49 13.69 0.92
C LEU A 84 0.69 12.43 0.56
N LEU A 85 1.29 11.46 -0.13
CA LEU A 85 0.64 10.19 -0.44
C LEU A 85 0.18 9.48 0.82
N PHE A 86 1.06 9.38 1.82
CA PHE A 86 0.70 8.85 3.12
C PHE A 86 -0.49 9.59 3.73
N SER A 87 -0.47 10.94 3.70
CA SER A 87 -1.53 11.76 4.29
C SER A 87 -2.87 11.59 3.58
N LEU A 88 -2.85 11.45 2.26
CA LEU A 88 -4.03 11.16 1.43
C LEU A 88 -4.63 9.81 1.81
N PHE A 89 -3.80 8.77 1.85
CA PHE A 89 -4.22 7.44 2.22
C PHE A 89 -4.71 7.36 3.68
N ALA A 90 -4.02 8.04 4.59
CA ALA A 90 -4.36 8.09 5.99
C ALA A 90 -5.74 8.73 6.25
N ASP A 91 -6.13 9.72 5.45
CA ASP A 91 -7.44 10.39 5.55
C ASP A 91 -8.60 9.48 5.13
N ASP A 92 -8.39 8.64 4.13
CA ASP A 92 -9.40 7.75 3.56
C ASP A 92 -9.51 6.42 4.31
N THR A 93 -8.38 5.90 4.78
CA THR A 93 -8.31 4.62 5.50
C THR A 93 -8.51 4.77 7.00
N GLY A 94 -8.87 5.94 7.52
CA GLY A 94 -9.19 6.09 8.94
C GLY A 94 -7.98 6.04 9.88
N VAL A 95 -6.76 6.19 9.37
CA VAL A 95 -5.58 6.52 10.20
C VAL A 95 -5.77 7.91 10.80
N PHE A 96 -6.22 8.85 9.98
CA PHE A 96 -6.77 10.13 10.43
C PHE A 96 -8.29 10.01 10.59
N GLU A 97 -8.88 10.92 11.36
CA GLU A 97 -10.33 11.07 11.33
C GLU A 97 -10.76 11.48 9.92
N LYS A 98 -11.80 10.82 9.39
CA LYS A 98 -12.24 10.97 7.99
C LYS A 98 -12.35 12.44 7.55
N SER A 99 -11.79 12.75 6.39
CA SER A 99 -11.78 14.08 5.76
C SER A 99 -11.05 15.18 6.56
N THR A 100 -10.28 14.83 7.59
CA THR A 100 -9.55 15.83 8.39
C THR A 100 -8.40 16.41 7.58
N PHE A 101 -7.67 15.60 6.83
CA PHE A 101 -6.64 16.10 5.92
C PHE A 101 -7.26 16.95 4.80
N TYR A 102 -8.29 16.45 4.11
CA TYR A 102 -9.02 17.24 3.10
C TYR A 102 -9.44 18.61 3.63
N ASN A 103 -10.10 18.66 4.81
CA ASN A 103 -10.56 19.90 5.40
C ASN A 103 -9.40 20.82 5.80
N TYR A 104 -8.29 20.25 6.28
CA TYR A 104 -7.10 21.00 6.64
C TYR A 104 -6.45 21.69 5.43
N ILE A 105 -6.40 21.00 4.28
CA ILE A 105 -5.95 21.58 2.99
C ILE A 105 -6.97 22.62 2.50
N LYS A 106 -8.26 22.32 2.55
CA LYS A 106 -9.34 23.22 2.09
C LYS A 106 -9.39 24.53 2.87
N ALA A 107 -8.99 24.53 4.14
CA ALA A 107 -8.90 25.73 4.97
C ALA A 107 -7.73 26.66 4.62
N SER A 108 -6.79 26.24 3.77
CA SER A 108 -5.76 27.13 3.20
C SER A 108 -6.37 28.19 2.30
N SER A 109 -5.67 29.32 2.18
CA SER A 109 -6.03 30.45 1.31
C SER A 109 -6.22 30.00 -0.14
N SER A 110 -7.21 30.56 -0.84
CA SER A 110 -7.57 30.13 -2.21
C SER A 110 -6.47 30.35 -3.24
N ASP A 111 -5.54 31.27 -2.97
CA ASP A 111 -4.33 31.52 -3.75
C ASP A 111 -3.18 30.54 -3.44
N GLY A 112 -3.31 29.71 -2.40
CA GLY A 112 -2.36 28.68 -1.99
C GLY A 112 -1.15 29.17 -1.19
N ASN A 113 -1.06 30.46 -0.89
CA ASN A 113 0.18 31.05 -0.36
C ASN A 113 0.61 30.51 1.03
N ASP A 114 -0.35 30.04 1.83
CA ASP A 114 -0.17 29.58 3.21
C ASP A 114 -0.13 28.04 3.31
N LEU A 115 -0.44 27.33 2.23
CA LEU A 115 -0.57 25.87 2.20
C LEU A 115 0.75 25.17 2.57
N GLY A 116 1.88 25.66 2.07
CA GLY A 116 3.20 25.13 2.38
C GLY A 116 3.50 25.17 3.88
N GLY A 117 3.25 26.32 4.52
CA GLY A 117 3.42 26.50 5.96
C GLY A 117 2.47 25.62 6.78
N ARG A 118 1.21 25.50 6.36
CA ARG A 118 0.23 24.59 6.99
C ARG A 118 0.71 23.14 6.94
N LEU A 119 1.13 22.66 5.77
CA LEU A 119 1.66 21.30 5.62
C LEU A 119 2.93 21.07 6.45
N SER A 120 3.84 22.05 6.53
CA SER A 120 5.01 21.97 7.42
C SER A 120 4.61 21.82 8.90
N MET A 121 3.60 22.56 9.37
CA MET A 121 3.08 22.43 10.74
C MET A 121 2.43 21.05 10.98
N LEU A 122 1.68 20.56 9.99
CA LEU A 122 1.08 19.23 10.04
C LEU A 122 2.15 18.15 10.14
N PHE A 123 3.13 18.13 9.24
CA PHE A 123 4.20 17.11 9.23
C PHE A 123 5.03 17.13 10.52
N HIS A 124 5.28 18.32 11.08
CA HIS A 124 5.88 18.42 12.40
C HIS A 124 4.99 17.80 13.50
N THR A 125 3.68 18.03 13.45
CA THR A 125 2.71 17.47 14.41
C THR A 125 2.61 15.95 14.30
N LEU A 126 2.64 15.40 13.08
CA LEU A 126 2.65 13.96 12.81
C LEU A 126 3.92 13.27 13.35
N ASN A 127 5.03 14.02 13.46
CA ASN A 127 6.29 13.56 14.06
C ASN A 127 6.44 13.91 15.56
N THR A 128 5.44 14.56 16.17
CA THR A 128 5.53 14.97 17.58
C THR A 128 4.59 14.11 18.45
N PRO A 129 5.14 13.30 19.38
CA PRO A 129 4.34 12.53 20.33
C PRO A 129 3.36 13.40 21.10
N PRO A 130 2.13 12.93 21.43
CA PRO A 130 1.11 13.74 22.09
C PRO A 130 1.59 14.45 23.35
N GLU A 131 2.39 13.78 24.18
CA GLU A 131 2.96 14.30 25.42
C GLU A 131 4.04 15.38 25.23
N LYS A 132 4.61 15.47 24.03
CA LYS A 132 5.58 16.51 23.65
C LYS A 132 4.95 17.66 22.87
N ARG A 133 3.65 17.59 22.54
CA ARG A 133 2.94 18.66 21.84
C ARG A 133 2.74 19.85 22.78
N MET A 134 2.93 21.06 22.25
CA MET A 134 2.68 22.29 23.00
C MET A 134 1.19 22.41 23.36
N THR A 135 0.89 22.92 24.56
CA THR A 135 -0.49 23.10 25.03
C THR A 135 -1.30 24.06 24.15
N THR A 136 -0.62 25.01 23.51
CA THR A 136 -1.20 26.00 22.58
C THR A 136 -1.32 25.51 21.14
N LEU A 137 -1.09 24.22 20.86
CA LEU A 137 -1.29 23.65 19.52
C LEU A 137 -2.75 23.90 19.05
N PRO A 138 -2.96 24.35 17.80
CA PRO A 138 -4.31 24.53 17.26
C PRO A 138 -5.15 23.25 17.31
N GLU A 139 -6.46 23.39 17.56
CA GLU A 139 -7.38 22.25 17.64
C GLU A 139 -7.43 21.45 16.34
N GLU A 140 -7.35 22.12 15.18
CA GLU A 140 -7.30 21.46 13.87
C GLU A 140 -6.10 20.52 13.72
N LEU A 141 -4.98 20.80 14.40
CA LEU A 141 -3.78 19.96 14.39
C LEU A 141 -3.80 18.89 15.48
N ARG A 142 -4.47 19.15 16.61
CA ARG A 142 -4.56 18.23 17.75
C ARG A 142 -5.24 16.91 17.37
N ARG A 143 -6.16 16.95 16.39
CA ARG A 143 -6.87 15.78 15.84
C ARG A 143 -5.97 14.81 15.07
N PHE A 144 -4.85 15.29 14.54
CA PHE A 144 -3.91 14.42 13.84
C PHE A 144 -3.11 13.57 14.81
N ARG A 145 -3.02 12.29 14.50
CA ARG A 145 -2.34 11.31 15.33
C ARG A 145 -0.82 11.35 15.15
N TYR A 146 -0.07 10.77 16.10
CA TYR A 146 1.40 10.67 16.02
C TYR A 146 1.81 9.40 15.28
N ILE A 147 2.51 9.55 14.15
CA ILE A 147 2.80 8.44 13.21
C ILE A 147 4.16 7.76 13.49
N ASN A 148 4.98 8.30 14.41
CA ASN A 148 6.27 7.71 14.85
C ASN A 148 7.14 7.10 13.72
N GLY A 149 7.47 7.90 12.69
CA GLY A 149 8.19 7.38 11.53
C GLY A 149 9.41 8.22 11.15
N SER A 150 10.44 7.54 10.63
CA SER A 150 11.52 8.16 9.84
C SER A 150 10.96 9.06 8.74
N LEU A 151 9.80 8.69 8.17
CA LEU A 151 9.11 9.43 7.12
C LEU A 151 8.96 10.93 7.45
N PHE A 152 8.58 11.30 8.67
CA PHE A 152 8.37 12.69 9.08
C PHE A 152 9.53 13.28 9.90
N ALA A 153 10.62 12.54 10.07
CA ALA A 153 11.77 12.95 10.87
C ALA A 153 12.61 14.03 10.18
N GLU A 154 12.83 13.90 8.87
CA GLU A 154 13.62 14.85 8.09
C GLU A 154 12.96 16.23 8.03
N ARG A 155 13.75 17.28 8.26
CA ARG A 155 13.31 18.66 8.06
C ARG A 155 13.49 19.03 6.59
N LEU A 156 12.38 19.22 5.90
CA LEU A 156 12.37 19.67 4.51
C LEU A 156 12.25 21.19 4.44
N SER A 157 12.83 21.77 3.40
CA SER A 157 12.59 23.16 3.01
C SER A 157 11.10 23.41 2.76
N MET A 158 10.63 24.61 3.09
CA MET A 158 9.22 24.93 2.93
C MET A 158 8.89 25.17 1.44
N PRO A 159 7.98 24.40 0.82
CA PRO A 159 7.50 24.70 -0.51
C PRO A 159 6.52 25.87 -0.50
N PHE A 160 6.43 26.58 -1.62
CA PHE A 160 5.39 27.58 -1.85
C PHE A 160 4.41 27.06 -2.89
N PHE A 161 3.12 27.21 -2.61
CA PHE A 161 2.06 26.74 -3.50
C PHE A 161 1.39 27.91 -4.22
N SER A 162 0.96 27.65 -5.45
CA SER A 162 0.04 28.53 -6.18
C SER A 162 -1.38 28.00 -6.08
N SER A 163 -2.36 28.81 -6.49
CA SER A 163 -3.76 28.41 -6.59
C SER A 163 -3.94 27.14 -7.42
N LYS A 164 -3.16 26.99 -8.51
CA LYS A 164 -3.15 25.78 -9.36
C LYS A 164 -2.68 24.56 -8.58
N MET A 165 -1.55 24.65 -7.87
CA MET A 165 -1.01 23.53 -7.09
C MET A 165 -1.94 23.12 -5.94
N ARG A 166 -2.54 24.11 -5.25
CA ARG A 166 -3.57 23.87 -4.24
C ARG A 166 -4.77 23.10 -4.82
N SER A 167 -5.26 23.51 -5.99
CA SER A 167 -6.35 22.81 -6.69
C SER A 167 -5.98 21.36 -7.01
N ILE A 168 -4.75 21.13 -7.49
CA ILE A 168 -4.26 19.77 -7.79
C ILE A 168 -4.22 18.91 -6.52
N LEU A 169 -3.75 19.43 -5.40
CA LEU A 169 -3.72 18.67 -4.15
C LEU A 169 -5.15 18.35 -3.66
N LEU A 170 -6.09 19.28 -3.78
CA LEU A 170 -7.51 19.01 -3.47
C LEU A 170 -8.10 17.94 -4.40
N GLU A 171 -7.79 17.97 -5.70
CA GLU A 171 -8.18 16.91 -6.65
C GLU A 171 -7.58 15.53 -6.29
N CYS A 172 -6.44 15.51 -5.60
CA CYS A 172 -5.86 14.27 -5.06
C CYS A 172 -6.64 13.79 -3.82
N CYS A 173 -7.04 14.71 -2.94
CA CYS A 173 -7.88 14.38 -1.78
C CYS A 173 -9.29 13.90 -2.16
N ASP A 174 -9.80 14.27 -3.34
CA ASP A 174 -11.09 13.80 -3.84
C ASP A 174 -11.04 12.37 -4.42
N PHE A 175 -9.84 11.82 -4.63
CA PHE A 175 -9.68 10.42 -5.06
C PHE A 175 -9.85 9.49 -3.86
N ASP A 176 -10.55 8.37 -4.05
CA ASP A 176 -10.73 7.36 -3.01
C ASP A 176 -9.53 6.40 -2.96
N TRP A 177 -8.60 6.69 -2.05
CA TRP A 177 -7.35 5.95 -1.89
C TRP A 177 -7.55 4.56 -1.27
N THR A 178 -8.74 4.25 -0.74
CA THR A 178 -9.04 2.89 -0.24
C THR A 178 -9.09 1.84 -1.35
N GLN A 179 -9.25 2.27 -2.61
CA GLN A 179 -9.35 1.38 -3.77
C GLN A 179 -7.99 0.91 -4.30
N ILE A 180 -6.89 1.34 -3.68
CA ILE A 180 -5.53 1.05 -4.13
C ILE A 180 -4.77 0.30 -3.03
N SER A 181 -4.06 -0.76 -3.43
CA SER A 181 -3.20 -1.52 -2.52
C SER A 181 -1.89 -0.77 -2.21
N PRO A 182 -1.42 -0.70 -0.95
CA PRO A 182 -0.10 -0.13 -0.63
C PRO A 182 1.07 -0.78 -1.38
N ALA A 183 0.91 -2.01 -1.89
CA ALA A 183 1.90 -2.70 -2.71
C ALA A 183 2.18 -2.01 -4.05
N ILE A 184 1.27 -1.16 -4.56
CA ILE A 184 1.51 -0.42 -5.81
C ILE A 184 2.25 0.89 -5.60
N PHE A 185 2.48 1.32 -4.35
CA PHE A 185 3.09 2.63 -4.08
C PHE A 185 4.48 2.74 -4.70
N GLY A 186 5.26 1.66 -4.67
CA GLY A 186 6.56 1.63 -5.32
C GLY A 186 6.50 1.92 -6.82
N ALA A 187 5.65 1.20 -7.53
CA ALA A 187 5.46 1.43 -8.96
C ALA A 187 4.89 2.83 -9.20
N MET A 188 3.84 3.23 -8.46
CA MET A 188 3.23 4.55 -8.56
C MET A 188 4.27 5.67 -8.47
N PHE A 189 5.20 5.59 -7.50
CA PHE A 189 6.28 6.56 -7.34
C PHE A 189 7.31 6.52 -8.47
N GLN A 190 7.72 5.34 -8.91
CA GLN A 190 8.62 5.21 -10.06
C GLN A 190 8.04 5.93 -11.30
N GLY A 191 6.76 5.71 -11.60
CA GLY A 191 6.09 6.44 -12.68
C GLY A 191 5.97 7.94 -12.41
N VAL A 192 5.69 8.37 -11.18
CA VAL A 192 5.68 9.80 -10.85
C VAL A 192 7.04 10.44 -11.19
N MET A 193 8.14 9.76 -10.90
CA MET A 193 9.50 10.26 -11.14
C MET A 193 9.94 10.16 -12.60
N ASN A 194 9.53 9.13 -13.34
CA ASN A 194 9.89 8.91 -14.74
C ASN A 194 8.67 9.03 -15.68
N PRO A 195 8.58 10.11 -16.49
CA PRO A 195 7.49 10.31 -17.44
C PRO A 195 7.27 9.18 -18.46
N GLN A 196 8.33 8.44 -18.82
CA GLN A 196 8.23 7.30 -19.76
C GLN A 196 7.52 6.11 -19.09
N GLU A 197 7.81 5.86 -17.82
CA GLU A 197 7.24 4.76 -17.04
C GLU A 197 5.79 5.02 -16.61
N ARG A 198 5.31 6.27 -16.61
CA ARG A 198 3.91 6.64 -16.26
C ARG A 198 2.85 5.86 -17.02
N ARG A 199 3.10 5.53 -18.30
CA ARG A 199 2.15 4.77 -19.14
C ARG A 199 2.25 3.27 -18.93
N GLU A 200 3.32 2.81 -18.29
CA GLU A 200 3.72 1.42 -18.12
C GLU A 200 3.41 0.86 -16.74
N LEU A 201 2.92 1.71 -15.82
CA LEU A 201 2.54 1.38 -14.44
C LEU A 201 1.54 0.24 -14.29
N GLY A 202 0.78 -0.07 -15.35
CA GLY A 202 -0.11 -1.23 -15.41
C GLY A 202 0.44 -2.47 -16.13
N ALA A 203 1.60 -2.36 -16.78
CA ALA A 203 2.14 -3.38 -17.70
C ALA A 203 3.45 -4.04 -17.25
N HIS A 204 4.30 -3.33 -16.47
CA HIS A 204 5.64 -3.79 -16.09
C HIS A 204 5.86 -3.98 -14.58
N TYR A 205 4.81 -3.79 -13.78
CA TYR A 205 4.81 -4.09 -12.33
C TYR A 205 5.17 -5.56 -12.07
N THR A 206 6.02 -5.83 -11.06
CA THR A 206 6.09 -7.18 -10.47
C THR A 206 4.75 -7.41 -9.79
N SER A 207 3.80 -7.94 -10.56
CA SER A 207 2.43 -8.16 -10.12
C SER A 207 2.41 -8.97 -8.84
N GLU A 208 1.39 -8.75 -8.00
CA GLU A 208 1.11 -9.65 -6.89
C GLU A 208 1.12 -11.12 -7.37
N GLU A 209 0.66 -11.37 -8.59
CA GLU A 209 0.75 -12.68 -9.26
C GLU A 209 2.19 -13.19 -9.39
N ASN A 210 3.16 -12.36 -9.77
CA ASN A 210 4.56 -12.76 -9.87
C ASN A 210 5.20 -13.00 -8.50
N ILE A 211 4.84 -12.19 -7.49
CA ILE A 211 5.27 -12.42 -6.10
C ILE A 211 4.70 -13.76 -5.61
N LEU A 212 3.42 -14.03 -5.88
CA LEU A 212 2.76 -15.27 -5.52
C LEU A 212 3.39 -16.49 -6.18
N LYS A 213 3.88 -16.39 -7.42
CA LYS A 213 4.65 -17.49 -8.07
C LYS A 213 5.91 -17.88 -7.30
N VAL A 214 6.47 -16.96 -6.50
CA VAL A 214 7.64 -17.23 -5.66
C VAL A 214 7.21 -17.69 -4.26
N ILE A 215 6.36 -16.94 -3.57
CA ILE A 215 6.07 -17.21 -2.15
C ILE A 215 5.16 -18.44 -1.93
N ARG A 216 4.33 -18.80 -2.92
CA ARG A 216 3.48 -20.00 -2.87
C ARG A 216 4.27 -21.29 -2.68
N PRO A 217 5.15 -21.67 -3.62
CA PRO A 217 5.96 -22.87 -3.45
C PRO A 217 7.02 -22.74 -2.35
N LEU A 218 7.40 -21.52 -1.94
CA LEU A 218 8.42 -21.31 -0.92
C LEU A 218 7.91 -21.63 0.50
N PHE A 219 6.68 -21.21 0.85
CA PHE A 219 6.10 -21.46 2.17
C PHE A 219 4.57 -21.39 2.22
N LEU A 220 3.92 -20.58 1.36
CA LEU A 220 2.52 -20.24 1.56
C LEU A 220 1.58 -21.42 1.28
N ASP A 221 1.87 -22.27 0.29
CA ASP A 221 1.07 -23.47 0.02
C ASP A 221 1.18 -24.47 1.20
N GLU A 222 2.38 -24.66 1.79
CA GLU A 222 2.57 -25.53 2.96
C GLU A 222 1.82 -25.01 4.19
N LEU A 223 1.85 -23.69 4.44
CA LEU A 223 1.10 -23.07 5.53
C LEU A 223 -0.42 -23.23 5.34
N GLN A 224 -0.91 -23.17 4.10
CA GLN A 224 -2.33 -23.41 3.81
C GLN A 224 -2.73 -24.86 4.10
N GLU A 225 -1.91 -25.83 3.69
CA GLU A 225 -2.19 -27.24 3.99
C GLU A 225 -2.12 -27.53 5.49
N GLU A 226 -1.16 -26.93 6.20
CA GLU A 226 -1.06 -27.06 7.66
C GLU A 226 -2.22 -26.40 8.38
N PHE A 227 -2.67 -25.23 7.90
CA PHE A 227 -3.88 -24.59 8.40
C PHE A 227 -5.07 -25.55 8.32
N GLU A 228 -5.32 -26.17 7.16
CA GLU A 228 -6.41 -27.15 7.01
C GLU A 228 -6.29 -28.33 7.98
N ARG A 229 -5.08 -28.86 8.20
CA ARG A 229 -4.85 -29.94 9.18
C ARG A 229 -5.10 -29.47 10.63
N SER A 230 -4.72 -28.24 10.95
CA SER A 230 -4.79 -27.66 12.29
C SER A 230 -6.21 -27.41 12.79
N LYS A 231 -7.22 -27.41 11.90
CA LYS A 231 -8.64 -27.22 12.24
C LYS A 231 -9.24 -28.38 13.05
N SER A 232 -8.52 -29.50 13.19
CA SER A 232 -9.00 -30.71 13.88
C SER A 232 -9.22 -30.47 15.38
N THR A 233 -8.35 -29.69 16.02
CA THR A 233 -8.47 -29.35 17.45
C THR A 233 -8.08 -27.90 17.72
N ILE A 234 -8.65 -27.30 18.77
CA ILE A 234 -8.31 -25.92 19.20
C ILE A 234 -6.81 -25.81 19.54
N THR A 235 -6.23 -26.85 20.16
CA THR A 235 -4.80 -26.87 20.52
C THR A 235 -3.90 -26.81 19.30
N GLU A 236 -4.21 -27.55 18.24
CA GLU A 236 -3.46 -27.53 16.98
C GLU A 236 -3.63 -26.18 16.27
N LEU A 237 -4.85 -25.63 16.24
CA LEU A 237 -5.12 -24.33 15.66
C LEU A 237 -4.34 -23.20 16.38
N GLN A 238 -4.28 -23.22 17.72
CA GLN A 238 -3.47 -22.30 18.50
C GLN A 238 -1.96 -22.52 18.30
N ALA A 239 -1.52 -23.76 18.10
CA ALA A 239 -0.13 -24.06 17.78
C ALA A 239 0.25 -23.50 16.40
N PHE A 240 -0.63 -23.66 15.42
CA PHE A 240 -0.49 -23.06 14.10
C PHE A 240 -0.45 -21.52 14.18
N HIS A 241 -1.32 -20.91 14.97
CA HIS A 241 -1.31 -19.46 15.20
C HIS A 241 0.03 -18.97 15.77
N ARG A 242 0.57 -19.67 16.77
CA ARG A 242 1.89 -19.36 17.34
C ARG A 242 3.02 -19.55 16.32
N LYS A 243 2.92 -20.56 15.45
CA LYS A 243 3.88 -20.78 14.36
C LYS A 243 3.87 -19.60 13.39
N LEU A 244 2.70 -19.13 12.95
CA LEU A 244 2.60 -17.97 12.05
C LEU A 244 3.32 -16.75 12.62
N ALA A 245 3.16 -16.49 13.92
CA ALA A 245 3.79 -15.38 14.63
C ALA A 245 5.31 -15.54 14.84
N SER A 246 5.85 -16.75 14.72
CA SER A 246 7.29 -16.99 14.89
C SER A 246 8.08 -16.98 13.59
N LEU A 247 7.42 -16.94 12.43
CA LEU A 247 8.10 -16.90 11.13
C LEU A 247 8.78 -15.55 10.91
N THR A 248 9.93 -15.55 10.26
CA THR A 248 10.62 -14.32 9.85
C THR A 248 11.05 -14.36 8.39
N PHE A 249 11.03 -13.19 7.75
CA PHE A 249 11.21 -13.05 6.31
C PHE A 249 12.22 -11.95 6.02
N LEU A 250 13.19 -12.25 5.16
CA LEU A 250 14.19 -11.28 4.69
C LEU A 250 14.05 -11.09 3.17
N ASP A 251 14.00 -9.83 2.75
CA ASP A 251 14.25 -9.42 1.37
C ASP A 251 15.51 -8.54 1.29
N PRO A 252 16.65 -9.07 0.81
CA PRO A 252 17.93 -8.35 0.80
C PRO A 252 18.08 -7.35 -0.36
N ALA A 253 17.05 -7.20 -1.19
CA ALA A 253 16.99 -6.21 -2.26
C ALA A 253 15.53 -5.73 -2.40
N CYS A 254 14.97 -5.23 -1.30
CA CYS A 254 13.52 -5.17 -1.15
C CYS A 254 12.85 -4.09 -2.00
N GLY A 255 13.60 -3.11 -2.53
CA GLY A 255 13.03 -1.98 -3.24
C GLY A 255 11.98 -1.29 -2.38
N CYS A 256 10.78 -1.12 -2.96
CA CYS A 256 9.62 -0.56 -2.28
C CYS A 256 8.85 -1.56 -1.40
N GLY A 257 9.41 -2.74 -1.13
CA GLY A 257 8.93 -3.68 -0.12
C GLY A 257 7.85 -4.67 -0.58
N ASN A 258 7.56 -4.80 -1.88
CA ASN A 258 6.38 -5.54 -2.35
C ASN A 258 6.33 -7.00 -1.88
N PHE A 259 7.46 -7.72 -1.85
CA PHE A 259 7.51 -9.08 -1.31
C PHE A 259 7.13 -9.12 0.18
N LEU A 260 7.65 -8.18 0.97
CA LEU A 260 7.35 -8.07 2.41
C LEU A 260 5.87 -7.74 2.63
N ILE A 261 5.35 -6.75 1.89
CA ILE A 261 3.95 -6.28 1.96
C ILE A 261 2.97 -7.41 1.62
N VAL A 262 3.16 -8.07 0.47
CA VAL A 262 2.28 -9.16 0.03
C VAL A 262 2.38 -10.34 0.99
N THR A 263 3.57 -10.69 1.46
CA THR A 263 3.74 -11.79 2.42
C THR A 263 3.04 -11.49 3.74
N TYR A 264 3.23 -10.29 4.30
CA TYR A 264 2.53 -9.86 5.50
C TYR A 264 1.01 -9.93 5.31
N GLN A 265 0.50 -9.41 4.19
CA GLN A 265 -0.92 -9.49 3.87
C GLN A 265 -1.44 -10.93 3.83
N LYS A 266 -0.72 -11.87 3.18
CA LYS A 266 -1.14 -13.28 3.13
C LYS A 266 -1.08 -13.97 4.49
N LEU A 267 -0.09 -13.67 5.32
CA LEU A 267 -0.05 -14.20 6.69
C LEU A 267 -1.19 -13.65 7.56
N ARG A 268 -1.50 -12.36 7.44
CA ARG A 268 -2.63 -11.74 8.14
C ARG A 268 -3.97 -12.30 7.69
N GLN A 269 -4.13 -12.61 6.40
CA GLN A 269 -5.32 -13.30 5.89
C GLN A 269 -5.46 -14.70 6.49
N LEU A 270 -4.38 -15.49 6.57
CA LEU A 270 -4.39 -16.79 7.24
C LEU A 270 -4.69 -16.66 8.74
N GLU A 271 -4.05 -15.70 9.43
CA GLU A 271 -4.31 -15.42 10.84
C GLU A 271 -5.77 -15.02 11.07
N PHE A 272 -6.36 -14.22 10.18
CA PHE A 272 -7.75 -13.82 10.31
C PHE A 272 -8.69 -15.02 10.24
N GLU A 273 -8.46 -15.98 9.33
CA GLU A 273 -9.22 -17.24 9.30
C GLU A 273 -9.04 -18.08 10.57
N VAL A 274 -7.83 -18.11 11.13
CA VAL A 274 -7.57 -18.73 12.44
C VAL A 274 -8.39 -18.07 13.54
N LEU A 275 -8.44 -16.74 13.57
CA LEU A 275 -9.21 -15.98 14.57
C LEU A 275 -10.72 -16.22 14.46
N LYS A 276 -11.26 -16.33 13.24
CA LYS A 276 -12.68 -16.65 13.01
C LYS A 276 -13.04 -17.97 13.68
N LEU A 277 -12.26 -19.02 13.43
CA LEU A 277 -12.47 -20.35 14.01
C LEU A 277 -12.32 -20.35 15.54
N LEU A 278 -11.32 -19.63 16.08
CA LEU A 278 -11.16 -19.48 17.53
C LEU A 278 -12.34 -18.72 18.17
N SER A 279 -12.91 -17.74 17.48
CA SER A 279 -14.10 -17.02 17.93
C SER A 279 -15.34 -17.90 17.96
N GLU A 280 -15.57 -18.70 16.92
CA GLU A 280 -16.68 -19.66 16.87
C GLU A 280 -16.63 -20.70 17.99
N SER A 281 -15.42 -21.08 18.42
CA SER A 281 -15.21 -21.97 19.57
C SER A 281 -15.41 -21.31 20.95
N GLY A 282 -15.72 -20.01 20.99
CA GLY A 282 -15.91 -19.24 22.23
C GLY A 282 -14.61 -18.84 22.94
N GLN A 283 -13.44 -19.06 22.32
CA GLN A 283 -12.13 -18.79 22.94
C GLN A 283 -11.57 -17.40 22.64
N MET A 284 -12.12 -16.66 21.67
CA MET A 284 -11.57 -15.33 21.33
C MET A 284 -11.72 -14.30 22.46
N VAL A 285 -12.72 -14.44 23.33
CA VAL A 285 -12.96 -13.55 24.49
C VAL A 285 -11.83 -13.63 25.54
N LEU A 286 -10.93 -14.61 25.44
CA LEU A 286 -9.86 -14.85 26.42
C LEU A 286 -8.53 -14.13 26.12
N PHE A 287 -8.43 -13.32 25.05
CA PHE A 287 -7.17 -12.67 24.66
C PHE A 287 -7.29 -11.14 24.66
N ASP A 288 -6.42 -10.45 25.42
CA ASP A 288 -6.27 -8.98 25.41
C ASP A 288 -5.78 -8.45 24.04
N ASP A 289 -5.01 -9.27 23.29
CA ASP A 289 -4.66 -9.04 21.90
C ASP A 289 -4.83 -10.35 21.10
N PRO A 290 -5.85 -10.45 20.23
CA PRO A 290 -6.05 -11.65 19.44
C PRO A 290 -4.95 -11.81 18.39
N THR A 291 -4.40 -10.71 17.87
CA THR A 291 -3.44 -10.74 16.78
C THR A 291 -2.01 -11.02 17.26
N LYS A 292 -1.24 -11.75 16.46
CA LYS A 292 0.12 -12.18 16.80
C LYS A 292 1.09 -12.02 15.63
N VAL A 293 0.60 -12.01 14.40
CA VAL A 293 1.43 -11.66 13.23
C VAL A 293 1.69 -10.16 13.26
N THR A 294 2.95 -9.75 13.31
CA THR A 294 3.37 -8.35 13.38
C THR A 294 4.36 -7.99 12.28
N VAL A 295 4.56 -6.69 12.05
CA VAL A 295 5.52 -6.20 11.03
C VAL A 295 6.97 -6.44 11.43
N ASP A 296 7.26 -6.72 12.71
CA ASP A 296 8.61 -7.02 13.23
C ASP A 296 9.16 -8.38 12.74
N GLN A 297 8.31 -9.19 12.10
CA GLN A 297 8.69 -10.42 11.42
C GLN A 297 9.38 -10.17 10.06
N PHE A 298 9.35 -8.93 9.57
CA PHE A 298 9.75 -8.58 8.20
C PHE A 298 10.99 -7.71 8.19
N TYR A 299 11.98 -8.16 7.43
CA TYR A 299 13.31 -7.57 7.32
C TYR A 299 13.60 -7.24 5.86
N GLY A 300 14.14 -6.05 5.61
CA GLY A 300 14.44 -5.56 4.27
C GLY A 300 15.79 -4.87 4.21
N ILE A 301 16.53 -5.07 3.13
CA ILE A 301 17.73 -4.29 2.82
C ILE A 301 17.53 -3.64 1.45
N GLU A 302 17.72 -2.33 1.40
CA GLU A 302 17.59 -1.56 0.17
C GLU A 302 18.70 -0.52 0.06
N PHE A 303 19.32 -0.40 -1.12
CA PHE A 303 20.45 0.48 -1.33
C PHE A 303 20.03 1.96 -1.47
N GLU A 304 18.90 2.21 -2.13
CA GLU A 304 18.38 3.56 -2.35
C GLU A 304 17.47 3.98 -1.17
N GLU A 305 17.70 5.19 -0.62
CA GLU A 305 16.96 5.66 0.55
C GLU A 305 15.45 5.78 0.27
N PHE A 306 15.11 6.25 -0.93
CA PHE A 306 13.73 6.54 -1.28
C PHE A 306 12.82 5.29 -1.37
N PRO A 307 13.16 4.21 -2.13
CA PRO A 307 12.41 2.96 -2.07
C PRO A 307 12.34 2.36 -0.66
N CYS A 308 13.41 2.49 0.13
CA CYS A 308 13.44 2.05 1.52
C CYS A 308 12.36 2.73 2.38
N GLU A 309 12.21 4.05 2.27
CA GLU A 309 11.15 4.78 2.99
C GLU A 309 9.75 4.42 2.48
N ILE A 310 9.56 4.23 1.16
CA ILE A 310 8.27 3.75 0.61
C ILE A 310 7.92 2.39 1.23
N ALA A 311 8.87 1.47 1.31
CA ALA A 311 8.65 0.14 1.86
C ALA A 311 8.17 0.20 3.32
N LYS A 312 8.80 1.03 4.16
CA LYS A 312 8.41 1.22 5.56
C LYS A 312 6.98 1.74 5.66
N VAL A 313 6.65 2.75 4.86
CA VAL A 313 5.33 3.39 4.87
C VAL A 313 4.25 2.43 4.37
N SER A 314 4.51 1.72 3.28
CA SER A 314 3.56 0.74 2.75
C SER A 314 3.32 -0.41 3.74
N MET A 315 4.35 -0.91 4.44
CA MET A 315 4.18 -1.89 5.51
C MET A 315 3.26 -1.37 6.63
N LEU A 316 3.46 -0.11 7.03
CA LEU A 316 2.64 0.55 8.06
C LEU A 316 1.16 0.62 7.66
N LEU A 317 0.91 1.03 6.41
CA LEU A 317 -0.43 1.16 5.86
C LEU A 317 -1.10 -0.20 5.68
N THR A 318 -0.37 -1.21 5.20
CA THR A 318 -0.89 -2.58 5.11
C THR A 318 -1.23 -3.13 6.48
N LYS A 319 -0.40 -2.88 7.51
CA LYS A 319 -0.73 -3.24 8.90
C LYS A 319 -2.05 -2.63 9.33
N HIS A 320 -2.19 -1.32 9.19
CA HIS A 320 -3.42 -0.61 9.57
C HIS A 320 -4.66 -1.16 8.84
N LEU A 321 -4.57 -1.40 7.53
CA LEU A 321 -5.68 -1.99 6.77
C LEU A 321 -6.08 -3.39 7.28
N MET A 322 -5.12 -4.24 7.60
CA MET A 322 -5.40 -5.58 8.13
C MET A 322 -5.99 -5.53 9.55
N ASP A 323 -5.51 -4.61 10.39
CA ASP A 323 -6.06 -4.39 11.73
C ASP A 323 -7.51 -3.88 11.66
N GLN A 324 -7.81 -3.01 10.69
CA GLN A 324 -9.16 -2.54 10.42
C GLN A 324 -10.10 -3.63 9.94
N GLU A 325 -9.65 -4.51 9.05
CA GLU A 325 -10.45 -5.62 8.55
C GLU A 325 -10.89 -6.55 9.71
N ILE A 326 -9.95 -6.89 10.59
CA ILE A 326 -10.20 -7.69 11.80
C ILE A 326 -11.15 -6.94 12.76
N SER A 327 -10.89 -5.65 13.00
CA SER A 327 -11.72 -4.79 13.85
C SER A 327 -13.16 -4.72 13.37
N HIS A 328 -13.35 -4.54 12.06
CA HIS A 328 -14.67 -4.48 11.45
C HIS A 328 -15.44 -5.79 11.62
N TYR A 329 -14.78 -6.93 11.41
CA TYR A 329 -15.43 -8.24 11.47
C TYR A 329 -15.85 -8.62 12.90
N PHE A 330 -14.98 -8.40 13.88
CA PHE A 330 -15.24 -8.80 15.27
C PHE A 330 -15.93 -7.70 16.11
N GLY A 331 -16.11 -6.50 15.57
CA GLY A 331 -16.76 -5.37 16.26
C GLY A 331 -15.94 -4.79 17.43
N GLY A 332 -14.63 -5.06 17.45
CA GLY A 332 -13.67 -4.51 18.42
C GLY A 332 -12.77 -3.44 17.81
N ASN A 333 -11.89 -2.83 18.61
CA ASN A 333 -10.82 -1.96 18.12
C ASN A 333 -9.46 -2.65 18.32
N PHE A 334 -8.96 -3.30 17.28
CA PHE A 334 -7.67 -4.00 17.25
C PHE A 334 -6.60 -3.20 16.49
N ILE A 335 -6.85 -1.91 16.24
CA ILE A 335 -5.89 -1.03 15.60
C ILE A 335 -4.79 -0.70 16.61
N ASP A 336 -3.58 -1.20 16.35
CA ASP A 336 -2.41 -0.86 17.16
C ASP A 336 -1.99 0.59 16.89
N TYR A 337 -2.20 1.47 17.87
CA TYR A 337 -1.87 2.89 17.75
C TYR A 337 -1.50 3.55 19.09
N PRO A 338 -0.42 4.38 19.19
CA PRO A 338 0.55 4.69 18.14
C PRO A 338 1.26 3.43 17.69
N ILE A 339 1.53 3.31 16.39
CA ILE A 339 2.14 2.11 15.84
C ILE A 339 3.51 1.95 16.50
N ARG A 340 3.65 0.86 17.26
CA ARG A 340 4.87 0.59 18.05
C ARG A 340 5.83 -0.27 17.26
N ASP A 341 5.28 -1.17 16.45
CA ASP A 341 6.00 -2.14 15.65
C ASP A 341 6.45 -1.50 14.34
N ASN A 342 7.71 -1.70 13.97
CA ASN A 342 8.28 -1.17 12.74
C ASN A 342 8.98 -2.31 12.01
N ALA A 343 8.62 -2.51 10.74
CA ALA A 343 9.37 -3.41 9.87
C ALA A 343 10.86 -3.02 9.87
N SER A 344 11.74 -4.01 9.96
CA SER A 344 13.18 -3.80 10.03
C SER A 344 13.75 -3.64 8.62
N ILE A 345 13.40 -2.53 7.98
CA ILE A 345 13.86 -2.16 6.64
C ILE A 345 14.97 -1.14 6.77
N ILE A 346 16.16 -1.48 6.28
CA ILE A 346 17.35 -0.65 6.42
C ILE A 346 17.85 -0.18 5.06
N ASN A 347 18.31 1.07 5.02
CA ASN A 347 18.99 1.61 3.86
C ASN A 347 20.49 1.23 3.91
N ALA A 348 20.90 0.24 3.13
CA ALA A 348 22.27 -0.26 3.11
C ALA A 348 22.60 -1.03 1.82
N ASN A 349 23.89 -1.20 1.55
CA ASN A 349 24.34 -2.08 0.47
C ASN A 349 24.40 -3.54 0.96
N ALA A 350 23.43 -4.36 0.52
CA ALA A 350 23.31 -5.76 0.92
C ALA A 350 24.52 -6.63 0.54
N LEU A 351 25.35 -6.23 -0.42
CA LEU A 351 26.57 -6.97 -0.80
C LEU A 351 27.76 -6.70 0.14
N ARG A 352 27.66 -5.67 0.99
CA ARG A 352 28.72 -5.26 1.92
C ARG A 352 28.35 -5.43 3.38
N LEU A 353 27.06 -5.36 3.70
CA LEU A 353 26.54 -5.53 5.04
C LEU A 353 26.54 -7.02 5.44
N ASP A 354 26.95 -7.33 6.66
CA ASP A 354 26.69 -8.65 7.25
C ASP A 354 25.21 -8.75 7.61
N TRP A 355 24.47 -9.64 6.96
CA TRP A 355 23.02 -9.77 7.17
C TRP A 355 22.67 -10.22 8.60
N ASN A 356 23.62 -10.80 9.35
CA ASN A 356 23.40 -11.11 10.77
C ASN A 356 23.20 -9.85 11.63
N GLU A 357 23.65 -8.68 11.17
CA GLU A 357 23.38 -7.40 11.81
C GLU A 357 21.90 -6.97 11.65
N VAL A 358 21.22 -7.49 10.62
CA VAL A 358 19.79 -7.22 10.34
C VAL A 358 18.91 -8.25 11.03
N ILE A 359 19.18 -9.53 10.76
CA ILE A 359 18.52 -10.66 11.39
C ILE A 359 19.53 -11.80 11.54
N PRO A 360 19.78 -12.29 12.77
CA PRO A 360 20.65 -13.44 12.97
C PRO A 360 20.15 -14.66 12.18
N ALA A 361 21.04 -15.35 11.46
CA ALA A 361 20.66 -16.45 10.57
C ALA A 361 19.85 -17.57 11.26
N TYR A 362 20.10 -17.82 12.55
CA TYR A 362 19.35 -18.85 13.32
C TYR A 362 17.90 -18.47 13.63
N ARG A 363 17.53 -17.18 13.49
CA ARG A 363 16.15 -16.69 13.63
C ARG A 363 15.43 -16.60 12.30
N LEU A 364 16.16 -16.58 11.18
CA LEU A 364 15.63 -16.36 9.84
C LEU A 364 14.98 -17.63 9.29
N ASN A 365 13.73 -17.54 8.82
CA ASN A 365 13.04 -18.67 8.20
C ASN A 365 13.11 -18.65 6.67
N TYR A 366 12.84 -17.49 6.06
CA TYR A 366 12.76 -17.39 4.60
C TYR A 366 13.51 -16.19 4.05
N ILE A 367 14.19 -16.41 2.92
CA ILE A 367 14.78 -15.36 2.09
C ILE A 367 14.01 -15.35 0.78
N MET A 368 13.52 -14.17 0.39
CA MET A 368 12.77 -13.95 -0.84
C MET A 368 13.13 -12.59 -1.43
N GLY A 369 12.83 -12.35 -2.70
CA GLY A 369 13.09 -11.07 -3.33
C GLY A 369 13.30 -11.21 -4.82
N ASN A 370 13.48 -10.06 -5.47
CA ASN A 370 13.82 -9.99 -6.89
C ASN A 370 15.04 -9.06 -7.05
N PRO A 371 16.26 -9.57 -6.79
CA PRO A 371 17.48 -8.77 -6.91
C PRO A 371 17.64 -8.21 -8.33
N ALA A 372 18.23 -7.02 -8.46
CA ALA A 372 18.46 -6.41 -9.76
C ALA A 372 19.27 -7.34 -10.68
N GLY A 373 18.70 -7.71 -11.82
CA GLY A 373 19.39 -8.43 -12.88
C GLY A 373 20.25 -7.47 -13.70
N ASN A 374 21.56 -7.68 -13.78
CA ASN A 374 22.43 -6.93 -14.68
C ASN A 374 22.06 -7.22 -16.15
N TYR A 375 21.19 -6.41 -16.75
CA TYR A 375 20.99 -6.35 -18.20
C TYR A 375 21.74 -5.15 -18.81
N GLY A 376 22.99 -4.91 -18.39
CA GLY A 376 23.71 -3.72 -18.86
C GLY A 376 25.17 -3.57 -18.44
N LEU A 377 25.97 -4.64 -18.44
CA LEU A 377 27.45 -4.56 -18.41
C LEU A 377 28.11 -5.66 -19.26
N ILE A 378 27.55 -5.91 -20.45
CA ILE A 378 28.25 -6.59 -21.54
C ILE A 378 27.99 -5.82 -22.84
N ALA A 379 28.81 -4.80 -23.08
CA ALA A 379 29.21 -4.33 -24.41
C ALA A 379 30.43 -3.40 -24.25
#